data_AF-A0A3M1F0D0-F1
#
_entry.id   AF-A0A3M1F0D0-F1
#
_cell.length_a   1.000
_cell.length_b   1.000
_cell.length_c   1.000
_cell.angle_alpha   90.00
_cell.angle_beta   90.00
_cell.angle_gamma   90.00
#
_symmetry.space_group_name_H-M   'P 1'
#
loop_
_entity.id
_entity.type
_entity.pdbx_description
1 polymer ?
#
loop_
_entity_poly.entity_id
_entity_poly.type
_entity_poly.pdbx_seq_one_letter_code
_entity_poly.pdbx_strand_id
1 'polypeptide(L)'
;EKITGDRTLLLCLDEFERLEEVVRETGSRIPLNFLRHVIQHRSRWTLLFSGSHLPEELAPYWSDYLINTRSVRVSYLGEADTRDLIRRPVEGFPDIYDDGAVEAIVRLTRGQPYLVQLTCHELVERLNREKRQRATAADVEAVVPALFERGYMYFDEFWKGLTPEQRTVLLAVARGKETADEMPPVAEHLVKKEVLERADEAYRFQVPLVERWVAEKGAGHYGPTARGA
;
A
#
# COMPACT_ATOMS: atom_id res chain seq x y z
N GLU A 1 6.51 18.26 29.56
CA GLU A 1 5.57 19.32 30.04
C GLU A 1 6.28 20.47 30.75
N LYS A 2 6.97 20.26 31.88
CA LYS A 2 7.67 21.36 32.61
C LYS A 2 8.67 22.13 31.75
N ILE A 3 9.33 21.45 30.80
CA ILE A 3 10.32 22.05 29.88
C ILE A 3 9.65 22.68 28.65
N THR A 4 8.43 22.25 28.30
CA THR A 4 7.82 22.54 27.00
C THR A 4 6.92 23.78 27.01
N GLY A 5 6.90 24.57 28.09
CA GLY A 5 6.18 25.86 28.17
C GLY A 5 4.69 25.68 27.92
N ASP A 6 4.14 26.33 26.88
CA ASP A 6 2.74 26.17 26.40
C ASP A 6 2.62 25.33 25.12
N ARG A 7 3.72 24.76 24.63
CA ARG A 7 3.72 23.97 23.39
C ARG A 7 2.97 22.65 23.55
N THR A 8 2.32 22.21 22.48
CA THR A 8 1.77 20.86 22.34
C THR A 8 2.88 19.87 21.99
N LEU A 9 2.85 18.70 22.63
CA LEU A 9 3.73 17.57 22.37
C LEU A 9 3.02 16.59 21.45
N LEU A 10 3.66 16.25 20.32
CA LEU A 10 3.17 15.22 19.40
C LEU A 10 3.94 13.93 19.65
N LEU A 11 3.22 12.85 19.97
CA LEU A 11 3.77 11.50 20.06
C LEU A 11 3.26 10.68 18.87
N CYS A 12 4.17 10.29 17.99
CA CYS A 12 3.88 9.44 16.84
C CYS A 12 4.18 7.98 17.18
N LEU A 13 3.21 7.11 16.96
CA LEU A 13 3.34 5.67 17.08
C LEU A 13 3.13 5.06 15.69
N ASP A 14 4.24 4.63 15.09
CA ASP A 14 4.22 3.92 13.83
C ASP A 14 4.03 2.42 14.05
N GLU A 15 3.34 1.76 13.12
CA GLU A 15 2.90 0.36 13.22
C GLU A 15 2.29 0.05 14.61
N PHE A 16 1.35 0.89 15.07
CA PHE A 16 0.84 0.81 16.43
C PHE A 16 0.21 -0.55 16.77
N GLU A 17 -0.27 -1.28 15.77
CA GLU A 17 -0.79 -2.66 15.87
C GLU A 17 0.22 -3.63 16.49
N ARG A 18 1.53 -3.35 16.41
CA ARG A 18 2.57 -4.19 17.02
C ARG A 18 2.52 -4.20 18.55
N LEU A 19 1.82 -3.24 19.17
CA LEU A 19 1.52 -3.29 20.60
C LEU A 19 0.67 -4.52 20.96
N GLU A 20 -0.07 -5.11 20.01
CA GLU A 20 -0.76 -6.38 20.24
C GLU A 20 0.20 -7.52 20.56
N GLU A 21 1.40 -7.53 19.97
CA GLU A 21 2.44 -8.54 20.25
C GLU A 21 2.84 -8.48 21.73
N VAL A 22 3.06 -7.27 22.24
CA VAL A 22 3.38 -7.04 23.66
C VAL A 22 2.24 -7.51 24.57
N VAL A 23 0.99 -7.19 24.23
CA VAL A 23 -0.17 -7.63 25.04
C VAL A 23 -0.28 -9.15 25.03
N ARG A 24 -0.11 -9.78 23.87
CA ARG A 24 -0.20 -11.24 23.71
C ARG A 24 0.90 -11.96 24.48
N GLU A 25 2.13 -11.45 24.45
CA GLU A 25 3.29 -12.07 25.12
C GLU A 25 3.28 -11.83 26.63
N THR A 26 2.86 -10.65 27.08
CA THR A 26 2.94 -10.27 28.51
C THR A 26 1.62 -10.47 29.26
N GLY A 27 0.50 -10.63 28.54
CA GLY A 27 -0.86 -10.58 29.12
C GLY A 27 -1.26 -9.21 29.65
N SER A 28 -0.41 -8.18 29.48
CA SER A 28 -0.56 -6.88 30.12
C SER A 28 -1.00 -5.80 29.15
N ARG A 29 -2.05 -5.07 29.51
CA ARG A 29 -2.53 -3.88 28.77
C ARG A 29 -1.95 -2.56 29.31
N ILE A 30 -0.92 -2.62 30.16
CA ILE A 30 -0.29 -1.42 30.75
C ILE A 30 0.12 -0.38 29.69
N PRO A 31 0.78 -0.75 28.57
CA PRO A 31 1.14 0.23 27.55
C PRO A 31 -0.09 0.96 26.95
N LEU A 32 -1.16 0.22 26.65
CA LEU A 32 -2.40 0.79 26.11
C LEU A 32 -3.11 1.68 27.14
N ASN A 33 -3.16 1.26 28.41
CA ASN A 33 -3.73 2.04 29.49
C ASN A 33 -2.98 3.37 29.69
N PHE A 34 -1.65 3.34 29.55
CA PHE A 34 -0.83 4.56 29.57
C PHE A 34 -1.21 5.50 28.42
N LEU A 35 -1.27 4.99 27.18
CA LEU A 35 -1.62 5.80 26.01
C LEU A 35 -3.02 6.43 26.17
N ARG A 36 -4.01 5.65 26.61
CA ARG A 36 -5.36 6.15 26.88
C ARG A 36 -5.37 7.22 27.97
N HIS A 37 -4.63 7.01 29.05
CA HIS A 37 -4.51 8.01 30.10
C HIS A 37 -3.91 9.32 29.56
N VAL A 38 -2.90 9.25 28.70
CA VAL A 38 -2.32 10.44 28.06
C VAL A 38 -3.37 11.16 27.21
N ILE A 39 -4.08 10.45 26.35
CA ILE A 39 -5.15 11.02 25.50
C ILE A 39 -6.23 11.72 26.35
N GLN A 40 -6.66 11.08 27.44
CA GLN A 40 -7.79 11.54 28.25
C GLN A 40 -7.45 12.67 29.22
N HIS A 41 -6.23 12.68 29.77
CA HIS A 41 -5.89 13.54 30.90
C HIS A 41 -4.79 14.56 30.61
N ARG A 42 -4.15 14.51 29.44
CA ARG A 42 -3.04 15.40 29.09
C ARG A 42 -3.37 16.23 27.85
N SER A 43 -4.06 17.36 28.06
CA SER A 43 -4.50 18.28 26.99
C SER A 43 -3.37 18.84 26.12
N ARG A 44 -2.13 18.79 26.61
CA ARG A 44 -0.94 19.24 25.88
C ARG A 44 -0.28 18.15 25.04
N TRP A 45 -0.85 16.97 25.00
CA TRP A 45 -0.38 15.86 24.18
C TRP A 45 -1.36 15.60 23.05
N THR A 46 -0.80 15.43 21.86
CA THR A 46 -1.49 14.88 20.70
C THR A 46 -0.79 13.56 20.38
N LEU A 47 -1.58 12.50 20.20
CA LEU A 47 -1.08 11.21 19.76
C LEU A 47 -1.48 11.00 18.30
N LEU A 48 -0.52 10.57 17.50
CA LEU A 48 -0.72 10.16 16.12
C LEU A 48 -0.38 8.68 16.01
N PHE A 49 -1.33 7.89 15.54
CA PHE A 49 -1.17 6.45 15.31
C PHE A 49 -1.15 6.22 13.80
N SER A 50 -0.13 5.53 13.29
CA SER A 50 -0.09 5.00 11.93
C SER A 50 -0.02 3.49 11.95
N GLY A 51 -0.76 2.87 11.03
CA GLY A 51 -0.91 1.44 10.93
C GLY A 51 -1.50 1.04 9.59
N SER A 52 -1.36 -0.22 9.24
CA SER A 52 -1.78 -0.79 7.95
C SER A 52 -3.11 -1.54 8.03
N HIS A 53 -3.50 -1.96 9.22
CA HIS A 53 -4.74 -2.68 9.47
C HIS A 53 -5.97 -1.76 9.49
N LEU A 54 -7.06 -2.25 8.91
CA LEU A 54 -8.38 -1.64 9.08
C LEU A 54 -8.84 -1.81 10.55
N PRO A 55 -9.69 -0.91 11.07
CA PRO A 55 -10.20 -1.04 12.44
C PRO A 55 -10.89 -2.37 12.76
N GLU A 56 -11.49 -3.02 11.75
CA GLU A 56 -12.15 -4.33 11.88
C GLU A 56 -11.17 -5.52 11.97
N GLU A 57 -9.89 -5.31 11.66
CA GLU A 57 -8.84 -6.32 11.74
C GLU A 57 -8.10 -6.28 13.08
N LEU A 58 -8.23 -5.19 13.83
CA LEU A 58 -7.64 -5.03 15.14
C LEU A 58 -8.37 -5.88 16.19
N ALA A 59 -7.65 -6.28 17.23
CA ALA A 59 -8.27 -6.96 18.35
C ALA A 59 -9.42 -6.12 18.96
N PRO A 60 -10.57 -6.72 19.37
CA PRO A 60 -11.77 -5.97 19.75
C PRO A 60 -11.57 -4.92 20.84
N TYR A 61 -10.60 -5.13 21.74
CA TYR A 61 -10.28 -4.20 22.82
C TYR A 61 -9.75 -2.85 22.33
N TRP A 62 -9.21 -2.75 21.10
CA TRP A 62 -8.72 -1.47 20.55
C TRP A 62 -9.80 -0.41 20.45
N SER A 63 -11.06 -0.81 20.29
CA SER A 63 -12.21 0.11 20.29
C SER A 63 -12.27 0.95 21.58
N ASP A 64 -11.93 0.38 22.74
CA ASP A 64 -11.90 1.08 24.02
C ASP A 64 -10.77 2.12 24.12
N TYR A 65 -9.67 1.89 23.41
CA TYR A 65 -8.47 2.74 23.44
C TYR A 65 -8.48 3.81 22.36
N LEU A 66 -9.17 3.57 21.24
CA LEU A 66 -9.24 4.47 20.10
C LEU A 66 -10.55 5.28 20.04
N ILE A 67 -11.46 5.13 21.01
CA ILE A 67 -12.76 5.85 21.01
C ILE A 67 -12.64 7.38 20.91
N ASN A 68 -11.54 7.94 21.40
CA ASN A 68 -11.27 9.38 21.39
C ASN A 68 -10.36 9.81 20.22
N THR A 69 -10.09 8.92 19.25
CA THR A 69 -9.26 9.24 18.09
C THR A 69 -10.11 9.52 16.86
N ARG A 70 -9.55 10.28 15.92
CA ARG A 70 -10.13 10.49 14.60
C ARG A 70 -9.31 9.69 13.59
N SER A 71 -9.97 8.77 12.90
CA SER A 71 -9.34 8.02 11.82
C SER A 71 -9.23 8.87 10.56
N VAL A 72 -8.06 8.84 9.93
CA VAL A 72 -7.80 9.43 8.61
C VAL A 72 -7.28 8.32 7.73
N ARG A 73 -8.07 7.97 6.70
CA ARG A 73 -7.66 6.99 5.70
C ARG A 73 -6.73 7.65 4.70
N VAL A 74 -5.54 7.10 4.52
CA VAL A 74 -4.61 7.48 3.45
C VAL A 74 -4.78 6.48 2.32
N SER A 75 -5.18 6.97 1.16
CA SER A 75 -5.39 6.16 -0.06
C SER A 75 -4.31 6.50 -1.10
N TYR A 76 -4.51 6.05 -2.33
CA TYR A 76 -3.65 6.38 -3.46
C TYR A 76 -3.63 7.88 -3.75
N LEU A 77 -2.58 8.33 -4.45
CA LEU A 77 -2.51 9.71 -4.92
C LEU A 77 -3.65 10.00 -5.90
N GLY A 78 -4.19 11.21 -5.83
CA GLY A 78 -5.08 11.71 -6.88
C GLY A 78 -4.35 11.76 -8.22
N GLU A 79 -5.10 11.83 -9.33
CA GLU A 79 -4.50 11.85 -10.66
C GLU A 79 -3.54 13.04 -10.84
N ALA A 80 -3.95 14.24 -10.41
CA ALA A 80 -3.11 15.44 -10.49
C ALA A 80 -1.81 15.28 -9.68
N ASP A 81 -1.91 14.81 -8.44
CA ASP A 81 -0.74 14.58 -7.56
C ASP A 81 0.19 13.49 -8.11
N THR A 82 -0.38 12.45 -8.74
CA THR A 82 0.39 11.39 -9.40
C THR A 82 1.18 11.96 -10.58
N ARG A 83 0.52 12.76 -11.43
CA ARG A 83 1.18 13.40 -12.59
C ARG A 83 2.26 14.39 -12.15
N ASP A 84 2.01 15.12 -11.06
CA ASP A 84 2.99 16.03 -10.47
C ASP A 84 4.19 15.27 -9.90
N LEU A 85 3.98 14.16 -9.19
CA LEU A 85 5.06 13.30 -8.72
C LEU A 85 5.90 12.74 -9.87
N ILE A 86 5.28 12.36 -10.99
CA ILE A 86 5.98 11.83 -12.18
C ILE A 86 6.82 12.93 -12.86
N ARG A 87 6.23 14.11 -13.11
CA ARG A 87 6.86 15.16 -13.92
C ARG A 87 7.77 16.09 -13.13
N ARG A 88 7.46 16.30 -11.85
CA ARG A 88 8.13 17.27 -10.97
C ARG A 88 8.37 16.66 -9.59
N PRO A 89 9.06 15.50 -9.50
CA PRO A 89 9.37 14.88 -8.21
C PRO A 89 10.24 15.78 -7.32
N VAL A 90 11.09 16.59 -7.95
CA VAL A 90 11.95 17.60 -7.32
C VAL A 90 12.05 18.83 -8.22
N GLU A 91 12.46 19.96 -7.63
CA GLU A 91 12.73 21.18 -8.40
C GLU A 91 13.83 20.94 -9.45
N GLY A 92 13.61 21.42 -10.68
CA GLY A 92 14.57 21.29 -11.77
C GLY A 92 14.64 19.90 -12.42
N PHE A 93 13.72 18.98 -12.10
CA PHE A 93 13.67 17.68 -12.76
C PHE A 93 13.41 17.84 -14.28
N PRO A 94 14.20 17.20 -15.16
CA PRO A 94 14.04 17.34 -16.60
C PRO A 94 12.75 16.67 -17.10
N ASP A 95 12.13 17.25 -18.14
CA ASP A 95 10.98 16.65 -18.81
C ASP A 95 11.41 15.44 -19.66
N ILE A 96 11.47 14.26 -19.02
CA ILE A 96 11.91 13.00 -19.66
C ILE A 96 10.75 12.08 -20.04
N TYR A 97 9.52 12.34 -19.61
CA TYR A 97 8.38 11.48 -19.87
C TYR A 97 7.47 12.09 -20.95
N ASP A 98 7.23 11.37 -22.03
CA ASP A 98 6.14 11.76 -22.94
C ASP A 98 4.76 11.54 -22.31
N ASP A 99 3.73 12.14 -22.91
CA ASP A 99 2.37 12.05 -22.38
C ASP A 99 1.86 10.61 -22.30
N GLY A 100 2.28 9.76 -23.24
CA GLY A 100 1.94 8.34 -23.26
C GLY A 100 2.59 7.56 -22.12
N ALA A 101 3.84 7.89 -21.77
CA ALA A 101 4.55 7.31 -20.63
C ALA A 101 3.89 7.72 -19.32
N VAL A 102 3.56 9.00 -19.14
CA VAL A 102 2.85 9.47 -17.95
C VAL A 102 1.51 8.76 -17.80
N GLU A 103 0.72 8.69 -18.88
CA GLU A 103 -0.58 8.00 -18.86
C GLU A 103 -0.43 6.50 -18.56
N ALA A 104 0.57 5.84 -19.15
CA ALA A 104 0.86 4.44 -18.88
C ALA A 104 1.25 4.19 -17.42
N ILE A 105 2.07 5.07 -16.80
CA ILE A 105 2.45 4.96 -15.38
C ILE A 105 1.21 5.15 -14.49
N VAL A 106 0.42 6.20 -14.72
CA VAL A 106 -0.80 6.48 -13.95
C VAL A 106 -1.75 5.28 -14.00
N ARG A 107 -2.02 4.75 -15.19
CA ARG A 107 -2.88 3.56 -15.36
C ARG A 107 -2.30 2.33 -14.68
N LEU A 108 -1.01 2.04 -14.89
CA LEU A 108 -0.37 0.83 -14.39
C LEU A 108 -0.33 0.77 -12.85
N THR A 109 -0.16 1.92 -12.21
CA THR A 109 0.07 2.03 -10.76
C THR A 109 -1.15 2.52 -9.99
N ARG A 110 -2.13 3.12 -10.67
CA ARG A 110 -3.30 3.82 -10.09
C ARG A 110 -2.91 4.81 -8.99
N GLY A 111 -1.78 5.49 -9.15
CA GLY A 111 -1.32 6.45 -8.15
C GLY A 111 -0.87 5.85 -6.83
N GLN A 112 -0.66 4.52 -6.73
CA GLN A 112 -0.07 3.91 -5.54
C GLN A 112 1.35 4.51 -5.38
N PRO A 113 1.64 5.25 -4.28
CA PRO A 113 2.83 6.12 -4.22
C PRO A 113 4.16 5.39 -4.44
N TYR A 114 4.30 4.21 -3.85
CA TYR A 114 5.52 3.41 -3.96
C TYR A 114 5.70 2.85 -5.37
N LEU A 115 4.66 2.32 -6.00
CA LEU A 115 4.69 1.75 -7.34
C LEU A 115 4.91 2.83 -8.41
N VAL A 116 4.34 4.03 -8.24
CA VAL A 116 4.65 5.19 -9.10
C VAL A 116 6.15 5.48 -9.05
N GLN A 117 6.71 5.63 -7.86
CA GLN A 117 8.12 5.96 -7.68
C GLN A 117 9.05 4.84 -8.17
N LEU A 118 8.73 3.58 -7.89
CA LEU A 118 9.49 2.43 -8.39
C LEU A 118 9.49 2.40 -9.92
N THR A 119 8.33 2.63 -10.55
CA THR A 119 8.23 2.68 -12.01
C THR A 119 9.05 3.82 -12.58
N CYS A 120 8.95 5.03 -12.02
CA CYS A 120 9.75 6.18 -12.42
C CYS A 120 11.26 5.92 -12.26
N HIS A 121 11.67 5.31 -11.15
CA HIS A 121 13.06 4.95 -10.87
C HIS A 121 13.62 4.00 -11.92
N GLU A 122 12.93 2.88 -12.19
CA GLU A 122 13.38 1.90 -13.19
C GLU A 122 13.41 2.48 -14.61
N LEU A 123 12.50 3.40 -14.94
CA LEU A 123 12.53 4.14 -16.20
C LEU A 123 13.76 5.04 -16.31
N VAL A 124 14.09 5.81 -15.27
CA VAL A 124 15.29 6.64 -15.24
C VAL A 124 16.55 5.77 -15.39
N GLU A 125 16.63 4.67 -14.64
CA GLU A 125 17.75 3.72 -14.74
C GLU A 125 17.88 3.11 -16.15
N ARG A 126 16.75 2.75 -16.78
CA ARG A 126 16.73 2.26 -18.16
C ARG A 126 17.22 3.31 -19.15
N LEU A 127 16.69 4.53 -19.08
CA LEU A 127 17.11 5.64 -19.96
C LEU A 127 18.59 5.95 -19.81
N ASN A 128 19.10 5.96 -18.58
CA ASN A 128 20.52 6.16 -18.28
C ASN A 128 21.41 5.08 -18.93
N ARG A 129 21.04 3.81 -18.80
CA ARG A 129 21.76 2.69 -19.45
C ARG A 129 21.75 2.80 -20.97
N GLU A 130 20.62 3.19 -21.55
CA GLU A 130 20.43 3.32 -23.01
C GLU A 130 20.93 4.65 -23.58
N LYS A 131 21.40 5.57 -22.72
CA LYS A 131 21.79 6.95 -23.10
C LYS A 131 20.67 7.69 -23.85
N ARG A 132 19.42 7.45 -23.45
CA ARG A 132 18.22 8.11 -23.98
C ARG A 132 17.74 9.17 -23.00
N GLN A 133 17.01 10.16 -23.49
CA GLN A 133 16.47 11.27 -22.68
C GLN A 133 14.94 11.33 -22.66
N ARG A 134 14.27 10.37 -23.32
CA ARG A 134 12.81 10.33 -23.42
C ARG A 134 12.28 8.92 -23.20
N ALA A 135 11.47 8.76 -22.17
CA ALA A 135 10.66 7.58 -21.90
C ALA A 135 9.33 7.67 -22.66
N THR A 136 8.93 6.52 -23.20
CA THR A 136 7.68 6.31 -23.93
C THR A 136 6.80 5.30 -23.19
N ALA A 137 5.54 5.16 -23.59
CA ALA A 137 4.67 4.10 -23.07
C ALA A 137 5.26 2.69 -23.24
N ALA A 138 6.03 2.44 -24.30
CA ALA A 138 6.70 1.16 -24.53
C ALA A 138 7.81 0.89 -23.51
N ASP A 139 8.50 1.94 -23.03
CA ASP A 139 9.50 1.79 -21.97
C ASP A 139 8.85 1.41 -20.63
N VAL A 140 7.63 1.91 -20.36
CA VAL A 140 6.86 1.56 -19.15
C VAL A 140 6.53 0.07 -19.13
N GLU A 141 6.09 -0.48 -20.26
CA GLU A 141 5.84 -1.92 -20.37
C GLU A 141 7.15 -2.72 -20.24
N ALA A 142 8.23 -2.24 -20.86
CA ALA A 142 9.52 -2.92 -20.86
C ALA A 142 10.18 -3.03 -19.47
N VAL A 143 9.83 -2.16 -18.51
CA VAL A 143 10.38 -2.22 -17.14
C VAL A 143 9.58 -3.12 -16.20
N VAL A 144 8.38 -3.58 -16.56
CA VAL A 144 7.50 -4.38 -15.67
C VAL A 144 8.21 -5.58 -15.02
N PRO A 145 9.00 -6.40 -15.74
CA PRO A 145 9.74 -7.50 -15.11
C PRO A 145 10.69 -7.03 -14.01
N ALA A 146 11.39 -5.90 -14.24
CA ALA A 146 12.28 -5.31 -13.25
C ALA A 146 11.51 -4.77 -12.03
N LEU A 147 10.27 -4.28 -12.20
CA LEU A 147 9.43 -3.85 -11.08
C LEU A 147 9.12 -5.02 -10.14
N PHE A 148 8.87 -6.22 -10.67
CA PHE A 148 8.61 -7.41 -9.84
C PHE A 148 9.85 -7.86 -9.06
N GLU A 149 11.03 -7.77 -9.67
CA GLU A 149 12.29 -8.12 -9.02
C GLU A 149 12.70 -7.10 -7.96
N ARG A 150 12.64 -5.80 -8.29
CA ARG A 150 13.08 -4.71 -7.42
C ARG A 150 12.06 -4.40 -6.33
N GLY A 151 10.78 -4.52 -6.65
CA GLY A 151 9.66 -4.39 -5.73
C GLY A 151 9.34 -5.65 -4.93
N TYR A 152 10.21 -6.67 -4.94
CA TYR A 152 9.88 -7.98 -4.35
C TYR A 152 9.39 -7.89 -2.90
N MET A 153 9.98 -7.01 -2.08
CA MET A 153 9.58 -6.84 -0.69
C MET A 153 8.13 -6.33 -0.60
N TYR A 154 7.77 -5.34 -1.41
CA TYR A 154 6.41 -4.81 -1.44
C TYR A 154 5.39 -5.88 -1.82
N PHE A 155 5.65 -6.63 -2.90
CA PHE A 155 4.70 -7.65 -3.36
C PHE A 155 4.65 -8.87 -2.42
N ASP A 156 5.78 -9.25 -1.84
CA ASP A 156 5.85 -10.35 -0.89
C ASP A 156 5.12 -10.02 0.42
N GLU A 157 5.31 -8.82 0.96
CA GLU A 157 4.55 -8.33 2.13
C GLU A 157 3.05 -8.24 1.81
N PHE A 158 2.68 -7.66 0.66
CA PHE A 158 1.30 -7.67 0.19
C PHE A 158 0.71 -9.07 0.20
N TRP A 159 1.42 -10.06 -0.34
CA TRP A 159 0.92 -11.44 -0.41
C TRP A 159 0.88 -12.14 0.94
N LYS A 160 1.89 -11.92 1.80
CA LYS A 160 1.96 -12.48 3.15
C LYS A 160 0.83 -11.96 4.04
N GLY A 161 0.45 -10.69 3.89
CA GLY A 161 -0.66 -10.06 4.59
C GLY A 161 -2.05 -10.57 4.20
N LEU A 162 -2.16 -11.45 3.20
CA LEU A 162 -3.44 -12.03 2.77
C LEU A 162 -3.70 -13.40 3.39
N THR A 163 -4.97 -13.67 3.71
CA THR A 163 -5.43 -15.02 4.10
C THR A 163 -5.42 -15.99 2.91
N PRO A 164 -5.42 -17.31 3.14
CA PRO A 164 -5.53 -18.30 2.06
C PRO A 164 -6.76 -18.10 1.15
N GLU A 165 -7.88 -17.72 1.73
CA GLU A 165 -9.14 -17.44 1.01
C GLU A 165 -8.99 -16.19 0.14
N GLN A 166 -8.40 -15.12 0.68
CA GLN A 166 -8.12 -13.89 -0.09
C GLN A 166 -7.20 -14.17 -1.28
N ARG A 167 -6.13 -14.94 -1.07
CA ARG A 167 -5.21 -15.35 -2.15
C ARG A 167 -5.93 -16.15 -3.24
N THR A 168 -6.84 -17.03 -2.84
CA THR A 168 -7.65 -17.83 -3.78
C THR A 168 -8.52 -16.94 -4.66
N VAL A 169 -9.22 -15.96 -4.06
CA VAL A 169 -10.04 -14.99 -4.80
C VAL A 169 -9.19 -14.13 -5.73
N LEU A 170 -8.07 -13.58 -5.26
CA LEU A 170 -7.19 -12.76 -6.10
C LEU A 170 -6.63 -13.55 -7.29
N LEU A 171 -6.28 -14.83 -7.11
CA LEU A 171 -5.84 -15.70 -8.21
C LEU A 171 -6.97 -16.01 -9.21
N ALA A 172 -8.21 -16.12 -8.75
CA ALA A 172 -9.37 -16.31 -9.62
C ALA A 172 -9.65 -15.05 -10.44
N VAL A 173 -9.67 -13.88 -9.80
CA VAL A 173 -9.85 -12.57 -10.45
C VAL A 173 -8.75 -12.31 -11.48
N ALA A 174 -7.48 -12.55 -11.13
CA ALA A 174 -6.35 -12.34 -12.04
C ALA A 174 -6.37 -13.26 -13.28
N ARG A 175 -7.11 -14.38 -13.23
CA ARG A 175 -7.32 -15.30 -14.35
C ARG A 175 -8.59 -14.99 -15.15
N GLY A 176 -9.32 -13.93 -14.79
CA GLY A 176 -10.61 -13.57 -15.40
C GLY A 176 -11.72 -14.56 -15.10
N LYS A 177 -11.64 -15.29 -13.97
CA LYS A 177 -12.51 -16.45 -13.68
C LYS A 177 -13.77 -16.17 -12.87
N GLU A 178 -14.09 -14.94 -12.46
CA GLU A 178 -15.28 -14.69 -11.62
C GLU A 178 -16.20 -13.55 -12.09
N THR A 179 -17.51 -13.86 -12.03
CA THR A 179 -18.70 -13.04 -12.27
C THR A 179 -19.57 -13.01 -11.00
N ALA A 180 -20.19 -11.85 -10.78
CA ALA A 180 -21.03 -11.31 -9.67
C ALA A 180 -21.68 -12.21 -8.60
N ASP A 181 -22.11 -13.43 -8.86
CA ASP A 181 -23.33 -13.87 -8.16
C ASP A 181 -23.13 -14.52 -6.79
N GLU A 182 -21.92 -14.97 -6.41
CA GLU A 182 -21.67 -15.52 -5.05
C GLU A 182 -20.23 -15.25 -4.57
N MET A 183 -19.72 -14.01 -4.69
CA MET A 183 -18.40 -13.72 -4.13
C MET A 183 -18.44 -13.64 -2.59
N PRO A 184 -17.58 -14.39 -1.88
CA PRO A 184 -17.66 -14.50 -0.42
C PRO A 184 -17.39 -13.15 0.29
N PRO A 185 -17.76 -13.00 1.58
CA PRO A 185 -17.45 -11.82 2.40
C PRO A 185 -15.98 -11.35 2.33
N VAL A 186 -15.09 -12.27 1.96
CA VAL A 186 -13.66 -12.03 1.70
C VAL A 186 -13.40 -10.99 0.60
N ALA A 187 -14.23 -10.92 -0.44
CA ALA A 187 -14.07 -9.99 -1.54
C ALA A 187 -14.37 -8.55 -1.14
N GLU A 188 -15.42 -8.36 -0.32
CA GLU A 188 -15.74 -7.05 0.26
C GLU A 188 -14.62 -6.52 1.13
N HIS A 189 -13.95 -7.39 1.87
CA HIS A 189 -12.79 -7.00 2.64
C HIS A 189 -11.62 -6.56 1.74
N LEU A 190 -11.39 -7.25 0.61
CA LEU A 190 -10.39 -6.83 -0.39
C LEU A 190 -10.75 -5.49 -1.06
N VAL A 191 -12.05 -5.20 -1.24
CA VAL A 191 -12.51 -3.88 -1.70
C VAL A 191 -12.25 -2.81 -0.65
N LYS A 192 -12.57 -3.08 0.63
CA LYS A 192 -12.26 -2.17 1.75
C LYS A 192 -10.77 -1.92 1.91
N LYS A 193 -9.91 -2.86 1.50
CA LYS A 193 -8.45 -2.71 1.47
C LYS A 193 -7.92 -2.03 0.19
N GLU A 194 -8.80 -1.57 -0.69
CA GLU A 194 -8.44 -0.97 -1.99
C GLU A 194 -7.68 -1.91 -2.94
N VAL A 195 -7.70 -3.23 -2.69
CA VAL A 195 -7.06 -4.22 -3.57
C VAL A 195 -7.92 -4.48 -4.79
N LEU A 196 -9.23 -4.66 -4.56
CA LEU A 196 -10.24 -4.84 -5.59
C LEU A 196 -11.17 -3.64 -5.66
N GLU A 197 -11.88 -3.50 -6.77
CA GLU A 197 -13.06 -2.65 -6.91
C GLU A 197 -14.17 -3.41 -7.62
N ARG A 198 -15.42 -3.01 -7.32
CA ARG A 198 -16.60 -3.47 -8.05
C ARG A 198 -16.72 -2.66 -9.34
N ALA A 199 -16.70 -3.33 -10.47
CA ALA A 199 -16.96 -2.74 -11.77
C ALA A 199 -18.10 -3.52 -12.44
N ASP A 200 -19.23 -2.86 -12.63
CA ASP A 200 -20.48 -3.45 -13.12
C ASP A 200 -20.90 -4.65 -12.25
N GLU A 201 -20.74 -5.87 -12.77
CA GLU A 201 -21.08 -7.16 -12.16
C GLU A 201 -19.83 -8.02 -11.90
N ALA A 202 -18.64 -7.40 -11.85
CA ALA A 202 -17.39 -8.12 -11.62
C ALA A 202 -16.48 -7.40 -10.63
N TYR A 203 -15.55 -8.14 -10.07
CA TYR A 203 -14.46 -7.59 -9.29
C TYR A 203 -13.22 -7.53 -10.16
N ARG A 204 -12.52 -6.40 -10.09
CA ARG A 204 -11.24 -6.20 -10.77
C ARG A 204 -10.22 -5.63 -9.80
N PHE A 205 -8.95 -5.87 -10.07
CA PHE A 205 -7.89 -5.21 -9.32
C PHE A 205 -7.96 -3.70 -9.51
N GLN A 206 -7.74 -2.96 -8.43
CA GLN A 206 -7.57 -1.53 -8.54
C GLN A 206 -6.25 -1.22 -9.25
N VAL A 207 -5.16 -1.88 -8.86
CA VAL A 207 -3.82 -1.61 -9.38
C VAL A 207 -3.43 -2.68 -10.42
N PRO A 208 -3.37 -2.35 -11.73
CA PRO A 208 -3.03 -3.33 -12.77
C PRO A 208 -1.65 -3.98 -12.60
N LEU A 209 -0.66 -3.28 -12.04
CA LEU A 209 0.64 -3.88 -11.77
C LEU A 209 0.56 -5.01 -10.73
N VAL A 210 -0.31 -4.86 -9.72
CA VAL A 210 -0.53 -5.89 -8.69
C VAL A 210 -1.26 -7.09 -9.30
N GLU A 211 -2.25 -6.87 -10.16
CA GLU A 211 -2.92 -7.94 -10.92
C GLU A 211 -1.93 -8.79 -11.71
N ARG A 212 -1.08 -8.13 -12.51
CA ARG A 212 -0.05 -8.80 -13.32
C ARG A 212 0.88 -9.62 -12.43
N TRP A 213 1.33 -9.05 -11.31
CA TRP A 213 2.19 -9.79 -10.38
C TRP A 213 1.50 -11.03 -9.78
N VAL A 214 0.21 -10.91 -9.39
CA VAL A 214 -0.57 -12.04 -8.88
C VAL A 214 -0.75 -13.12 -9.95
N ALA A 215 -0.98 -12.74 -11.21
CA ALA A 215 -1.06 -13.67 -12.33
C ALA A 215 0.26 -14.44 -12.53
N GLU A 216 1.40 -13.76 -12.51
CA GLU A 216 2.74 -14.37 -12.62
C GLU A 216 3.05 -15.31 -11.44
N LYS A 217 2.67 -14.91 -10.21
CA LYS A 217 2.78 -15.77 -9.03
C LYS A 217 1.91 -17.02 -9.15
N GLY A 218 0.69 -16.87 -9.66
CA GLY A 218 -0.23 -17.97 -9.94
C GLY A 218 0.21 -18.92 -11.06
N ALA A 219 1.13 -18.47 -11.94
CA ALA A 219 1.80 -19.29 -12.94
C ALA A 219 3.06 -19.99 -12.42
N GLY A 220 3.52 -19.66 -11.20
CA GLY A 220 4.67 -20.28 -10.55
C GLY A 220 6.00 -19.54 -10.75
N HIS A 221 6.00 -18.35 -11.35
CA HIS A 221 7.24 -17.60 -11.63
C HIS A 221 7.85 -16.92 -10.39
N TYR A 222 7.06 -16.73 -9.32
CA TYR A 222 7.51 -16.09 -8.08
C TYR A 222 7.12 -16.94 -6.85
N GLY A 223 8.03 -17.81 -6.40
CA GLY A 223 7.86 -18.67 -5.22
C GLY A 223 9.20 -19.05 -4.57
N PRO A 224 9.20 -19.71 -3.38
CA PRO A 224 10.42 -20.10 -2.67
C PRO A 224 11.40 -20.93 -3.50
N THR A 225 10.91 -21.59 -4.55
CA THR A 225 11.66 -22.43 -5.49
C THR A 225 12.25 -21.69 -6.69
N ALA A 226 11.89 -20.42 -6.93
CA ALA A 226 12.46 -19.62 -8.02
C ALA A 226 13.87 -19.09 -7.70
N ARG A 227 14.33 -19.23 -6.45
CA ARG A 227 15.70 -18.92 -6.03
C ARG A 227 16.49 -20.21 -5.89
N GLY A 228 16.96 -20.73 -7.03
CA GLY A 228 17.71 -21.99 -7.06
C GLY A 228 18.09 -22.43 -8.46
N ALA A 229 18.79 -21.58 -9.19
CA ALA A 229 19.70 -21.94 -10.29
C ALA A 229 20.80 -20.88 -10.39
#